data_AF-C0NXN3-F1
#
_entry.id   AF-C0NXN3-F1
#
_cell.length_a   1.000
_cell.length_b   1.000
_cell.length_c   1.000
_cell.angle_alpha   90.00
_cell.angle_beta   90.00
_cell.angle_gamma   90.00
#
_symmetry.space_group_name_H-M   'P 1'
#
loop_
_entity.id
_entity.type
_entity.pdbx_description
1 polymer ?
#
loop_
_entity_poly.entity_id
_entity_poly.type
_entity_poly.pdbx_seq_one_letter_code
_entity_poly.pdbx_strand_id
1 'polypeptide(L)'
;MRALKELGESVARGGFWKKLVNPTVGRGKTAWPTAPADQVRIGVRFDYDGEVTINGVVHHKYQCQPNAGKIPSSIKTWRDANGGTHSVMTSIFIKKDGTKEEVQQAIDEALKSI
;
A
#
# COMPACT_ATOMS: atom_id res chain seq x y z
N MET A 1 -9.40 -6.59 -7.08
CA MET A 1 -9.38 -7.90 -6.37
C MET A 1 -10.20 -7.87 -5.07
N ARG A 2 -11.09 -8.85 -4.78
CA ARG A 2 -11.99 -8.82 -3.59
C ARG A 2 -11.26 -8.67 -2.25
N ALA A 3 -10.10 -9.32 -2.09
CA ALA A 3 -9.31 -9.28 -0.86
C ALA A 3 -8.83 -7.87 -0.45
N LEU A 4 -8.82 -6.91 -1.37
CA LEU A 4 -8.25 -5.57 -1.17
C LEU A 4 -9.31 -4.46 -1.17
N LYS A 5 -10.59 -4.80 -1.33
CA LYS A 5 -11.69 -3.83 -1.49
C LYS A 5 -11.87 -2.89 -0.29
N GLU A 6 -11.57 -3.35 0.92
CA GLU A 6 -11.77 -2.60 2.17
C GLU A 6 -10.44 -2.09 2.76
N LEU A 7 -9.36 -2.14 1.98
CA LEU A 7 -8.03 -1.85 2.50
C LEU A 7 -7.86 -0.38 2.86
N GLY A 8 -8.35 0.55 2.02
CA GLY A 8 -8.30 1.99 2.30
C GLY A 8 -9.01 2.34 3.60
N GLU A 9 -10.22 1.81 3.79
CA GLU A 9 -10.99 2.00 5.03
C GLU A 9 -10.26 1.41 6.25
N SER A 10 -9.67 0.22 6.12
CA SER A 10 -8.90 -0.43 7.20
C SER A 10 -7.68 0.41 7.63
N VAL A 11 -6.93 0.94 6.66
CA VAL A 11 -5.77 1.82 6.89
C VAL A 11 -6.21 3.12 7.55
N ALA A 12 -7.30 3.71 7.07
CA ALA A 12 -7.85 4.95 7.59
C ALA A 12 -8.36 4.80 9.04
N ARG A 13 -9.06 3.71 9.34
CA ARG A 13 -9.58 3.42 10.70
C ARG A 13 -8.47 3.13 11.71
N GLY A 14 -7.41 2.43 11.32
CA GLY A 14 -6.33 2.03 12.22
C GLY A 14 -5.35 3.12 12.64
N GLY A 15 -5.53 4.37 12.17
CA GLY A 15 -4.62 5.49 12.47
C GLY A 15 -3.28 5.44 11.73
N PHE A 16 -3.00 4.36 10.97
CA PHE A 16 -1.78 4.18 10.20
C PHE A 16 -1.62 5.20 9.07
N TRP A 17 -2.72 5.81 8.61
CA TRP A 17 -2.70 6.87 7.60
C TRP A 17 -1.72 8.00 7.95
N LYS A 18 -1.54 8.33 9.24
CA LYS A 18 -0.59 9.35 9.70
C LYS A 18 0.85 9.04 9.31
N LYS A 19 1.23 7.75 9.31
CA LYS A 19 2.57 7.30 8.89
C LYS A 19 2.73 7.27 7.37
N LEU A 20 1.63 7.31 6.62
CA LEU A 20 1.67 7.30 5.15
C LEU A 20 1.73 8.71 4.56
N VAL A 21 1.17 9.70 5.24
CA VAL A 21 1.32 11.12 4.86
C VAL A 21 2.65 11.71 5.29
N ASN A 22 3.33 11.08 6.25
CA ASN A 22 4.64 11.47 6.80
C ASN A 22 5.47 10.22 7.15
N PRO A 23 6.02 9.51 6.15
CA PRO A 23 6.77 8.28 6.36
C PRO A 23 8.10 8.54 7.07
N THR A 24 8.40 7.71 8.07
CA THR A 24 9.70 7.67 8.75
C THR A 24 10.62 6.57 8.24
N VAL A 25 10.09 5.67 7.41
CA VAL A 25 10.85 4.58 6.81
C VAL A 25 11.65 5.08 5.59
N GLY A 26 12.85 4.53 5.39
CA GLY A 26 13.64 4.81 4.19
C GLY A 26 13.04 4.19 2.93
N ARG A 27 13.50 4.64 1.76
CA ARG A 27 13.12 4.07 0.46
C ARG A 27 13.40 2.56 0.40
N GLY A 28 12.47 1.79 -0.16
CA GLY A 28 12.53 0.33 -0.27
C GLY A 28 12.19 -0.42 1.01
N LYS A 29 11.70 0.28 2.05
CA LYS A 29 11.24 -0.35 3.30
C LYS A 29 9.72 -0.33 3.38
N THR A 30 9.16 -1.34 4.04
CA THR A 30 7.73 -1.47 4.27
C THR A 30 7.23 -0.40 5.24
N ALA A 31 6.38 0.49 4.75
CA ALA A 31 5.68 1.49 5.55
C ALA A 31 4.42 0.90 6.22
N TRP A 32 3.75 -0.04 5.54
CA TRP A 32 2.52 -0.65 6.04
C TRP A 32 2.22 -2.02 5.38
N PRO A 33 1.63 -3.00 6.10
CA PRO A 33 1.55 -3.05 7.55
C PRO A 33 2.93 -3.36 8.15
N THR A 34 3.18 -2.88 9.36
CA THR A 34 4.49 -3.03 10.03
C THR A 34 4.60 -4.34 10.81
N ALA A 35 3.49 -4.89 11.29
CA ALA A 35 3.48 -6.16 12.01
C ALA A 35 3.54 -7.35 11.04
N PRO A 36 4.44 -8.33 11.23
CA PRO A 36 4.51 -9.52 10.37
C PRO A 36 3.20 -10.30 10.27
N ALA A 37 2.45 -10.41 11.37
CA ALA A 37 1.14 -11.07 11.38
C ALA A 37 0.13 -10.37 10.46
N ASP A 38 0.15 -9.04 10.42
CA ASP A 38 -0.71 -8.26 9.53
C ASP A 38 -0.29 -8.37 8.07
N GLN A 39 1.03 -8.42 7.79
CA GLN A 39 1.52 -8.66 6.43
C GLN A 39 1.04 -10.00 5.87
N VAL A 40 1.01 -11.04 6.70
CA VAL A 40 0.48 -12.37 6.32
C VAL A 40 -1.04 -12.31 6.13
N ARG A 41 -1.76 -11.73 7.10
CA ARG A 41 -3.23 -11.64 7.09
C ARG A 41 -3.77 -10.83 5.92
N ILE A 42 -3.19 -9.66 5.66
CA ILE A 42 -3.60 -8.74 4.58
C ILE A 42 -3.08 -9.26 3.24
N GLY A 43 -1.86 -9.81 3.22
CA GLY A 43 -1.24 -10.39 2.04
C GLY A 43 -0.56 -9.40 1.09
N VAL A 44 -0.64 -8.10 1.36
CA VAL A 44 0.11 -7.06 0.65
C VAL A 44 0.89 -6.18 1.62
N ARG A 45 1.92 -5.53 1.10
CA ARG A 45 2.70 -4.49 1.79
C ARG A 45 2.87 -3.27 0.90
N PHE A 46 3.02 -2.12 1.52
CA PHE A 46 3.29 -0.83 0.90
C PHE A 46 4.74 -0.47 1.21
N ASP A 47 5.61 -0.64 0.21
CA ASP A 47 7.02 -0.28 0.32
C ASP A 47 7.21 1.16 -0.16
N TYR A 48 7.87 2.00 0.64
CA TYR A 48 8.03 3.42 0.34
C TYR A 48 9.01 3.64 -0.81
N ASP A 49 8.62 4.45 -1.80
CA ASP A 49 9.41 4.72 -3.02
C ASP A 49 9.79 6.21 -3.18
N GLY A 50 9.67 7.00 -2.11
CA GLY A 50 10.11 8.40 -2.09
C GLY A 50 9.00 9.42 -2.37
N GLU A 51 9.42 10.67 -2.51
CA GLU A 51 8.53 11.78 -2.87
C GLU A 51 8.46 11.94 -4.40
N VAL A 52 7.28 12.29 -4.91
CA VAL A 52 7.04 12.66 -6.31
C VAL A 52 6.15 13.89 -6.36
N THR A 53 6.38 14.76 -7.34
CA THR A 53 5.53 15.95 -7.57
C THR A 53 4.55 15.67 -8.70
N ILE A 54 3.25 15.72 -8.41
CA ILE A 54 2.16 15.55 -9.38
C ILE A 54 1.36 16.85 -9.39
N ASN A 55 1.28 17.52 -10.55
CA ASN A 55 0.57 18.79 -10.70
C ASN A 55 0.95 19.86 -9.65
N GLY A 56 2.25 19.96 -9.31
CA GLY A 56 2.76 20.89 -8.31
C GLY A 56 2.56 20.48 -6.85
N VAL A 57 1.91 19.34 -6.58
CA VAL A 57 1.67 18.83 -5.22
C VAL A 57 2.60 17.64 -4.93
N VAL A 58 3.29 17.69 -3.80
CA VAL A 58 4.18 16.61 -3.34
C VAL A 58 3.36 15.45 -2.79
N HIS A 59 3.66 14.25 -3.25
CA HIS A 59 3.08 12.99 -2.80
C HIS A 59 4.18 12.03 -2.36
N HIS A 60 3.91 11.24 -1.33
CA HIS A 60 4.65 10.03 -1.03
C HIS A 60 4.17 8.89 -1.92
N LYS A 61 5.10 8.30 -2.67
CA LYS A 61 4.84 7.14 -3.51
C LYS A 61 5.08 5.86 -2.71
N TYR A 62 4.14 4.93 -2.80
CA TYR A 62 4.25 3.58 -2.25
C TYR A 62 4.04 2.55 -3.34
N GLN A 63 4.82 1.48 -3.30
CA GLN A 63 4.62 0.31 -4.16
C GLN A 63 3.83 -0.74 -3.38
N CYS A 64 2.64 -1.08 -3.86
CA CYS A 64 1.86 -2.18 -3.33
C CYS A 64 2.42 -3.50 -3.89
N GLN A 65 2.97 -4.35 -3.02
CA GLN A 65 3.60 -5.62 -3.41
C GLN A 65 2.96 -6.78 -2.63
N PRO A 66 2.84 -7.98 -3.24
CA PRO A 66 2.31 -9.14 -2.54
C PRO A 66 3.30 -9.66 -1.50
N ASN A 67 2.80 -10.04 -0.32
CA ASN A 67 3.63 -10.57 0.75
C ASN A 67 4.07 -12.03 0.49
N ALA A 68 5.17 -12.43 1.12
CA ALA A 68 5.61 -13.82 1.12
C ALA A 68 4.74 -14.69 2.05
N GLY A 69 4.85 -16.01 1.91
CA GLY A 69 4.22 -16.96 2.83
C GLY A 69 2.72 -17.21 2.60
N LYS A 70 2.01 -17.53 3.68
CA LYS A 70 0.59 -17.95 3.68
C LYS A 70 -0.35 -16.75 3.63
N ILE A 71 -0.53 -16.20 2.45
CA ILE A 71 -1.39 -15.04 2.17
C ILE A 71 -2.74 -15.45 1.56
N PRO A 72 -3.74 -14.56 1.47
CA PRO A 72 -5.01 -14.84 0.78
C PRO A 72 -4.79 -15.37 -0.65
N SER A 73 -5.59 -16.37 -1.04
CA SER A 73 -5.40 -17.12 -2.28
C SER A 73 -5.40 -16.25 -3.53
N SER A 74 -6.26 -15.24 -3.62
CA SER A 74 -6.31 -14.34 -4.78
C SER A 74 -5.01 -13.55 -4.98
N ILE A 75 -4.38 -13.12 -3.88
CA ILE A 75 -3.11 -12.40 -3.93
C ILE A 75 -1.97 -13.38 -4.24
N LYS A 76 -2.02 -14.60 -3.68
CA LYS A 76 -1.08 -15.67 -4.03
C LYS A 76 -1.11 -15.97 -5.53
N THR A 77 -2.29 -16.21 -6.10
CA THR A 77 -2.46 -16.47 -7.53
C THR A 77 -1.93 -15.32 -8.37
N TRP A 78 -2.22 -14.07 -7.99
CA TRP A 78 -1.66 -12.91 -8.69
C TRP A 78 -0.14 -12.89 -8.61
N ARG A 79 0.44 -13.07 -7.42
CA ARG A 79 1.89 -13.09 -7.19
C ARG A 79 2.58 -14.15 -8.05
N ASP A 80 2.05 -15.37 -8.04
CA ASP A 80 2.63 -16.51 -8.75
C ASP A 80 2.57 -16.31 -10.28
N ALA A 81 1.59 -15.54 -10.79
CA ALA A 81 1.46 -15.21 -12.22
C ALA A 81 2.24 -13.97 -12.67
N ASN A 82 2.59 -13.05 -11.76
CA ASN A 82 3.10 -11.71 -12.11
C ASN A 82 4.56 -11.45 -11.67
N GLY A 83 5.34 -12.47 -11.34
CA GLY A 83 6.78 -12.34 -11.07
C GLY A 83 7.20 -12.36 -9.59
N GLY A 84 6.32 -12.78 -8.69
CA GLY A 84 6.68 -13.05 -7.31
C GLY A 84 6.52 -11.86 -6.36
N THR A 85 7.25 -11.92 -5.24
CA THR A 85 7.06 -11.00 -4.11
C THR A 85 7.49 -9.57 -4.39
N HIS A 86 8.41 -9.35 -5.33
CA HIS A 86 8.92 -8.01 -5.66
C HIS A 86 8.12 -7.31 -6.77
N SER A 87 7.13 -7.99 -7.34
CA SER A 87 6.27 -7.41 -8.36
C SER A 87 5.35 -6.35 -7.77
N VAL A 88 5.33 -5.19 -8.41
CA VAL A 88 4.46 -4.08 -8.02
C VAL A 88 3.06 -4.32 -8.60
N MET A 89 2.07 -4.51 -7.74
CA MET A 89 0.65 -4.62 -8.12
C MET A 89 0.11 -3.29 -8.62
N THR A 90 0.44 -2.21 -7.90
CA THR A 90 0.04 -0.84 -8.21
C THR A 90 0.94 0.14 -7.44
N SER A 91 0.96 1.40 -7.88
CA SER A 91 1.58 2.49 -7.12
C SER A 91 0.51 3.33 -6.46
N ILE A 92 0.72 3.69 -5.19
CA ILE A 92 -0.19 4.52 -4.41
C ILE A 92 0.50 5.87 -4.20
N PHE A 93 -0.20 6.96 -4.50
CA PHE A 93 0.30 8.32 -4.34
C PHE A 93 -0.49 9.01 -3.25
N ILE A 94 0.13 9.17 -2.07
CA ILE A 94 -0.51 9.80 -0.92
C ILE A 94 0.05 11.19 -0.77
N LYS A 95 -0.82 12.20 -0.81
CA LYS A 95 -0.43 13.60 -0.64
C LYS A 95 0.32 13.79 0.68
N LYS A 96 1.46 14.48 0.61
CA LYS A 96 2.24 14.86 1.78
C LYS A 96 1.38 15.75 2.69
N ASP A 97 1.42 15.49 3.99
CA ASP A 97 0.57 16.16 4.99
C ASP A 97 -0.95 16.06 4.70
N GLY A 98 -1.37 15.04 3.96
CA GLY A 98 -2.77 14.82 3.61
C GLY A 98 -3.66 14.43 4.80
N THR A 99 -4.97 14.40 4.55
CA THR A 99 -5.98 13.96 5.51
C THR A 99 -6.17 12.45 5.50
N LYS A 100 -6.88 11.93 6.52
CA LYS A 100 -7.30 10.53 6.58
C LYS A 100 -8.10 10.14 5.35
N GLU A 101 -8.98 11.02 4.89
CA GLU A 101 -9.88 10.82 3.74
C GLU A 101 -9.08 10.79 2.44
N GLU A 102 -8.10 11.70 2.28
CA GLU A 102 -7.19 11.71 1.13
C GLU A 102 -6.36 10.41 1.07
N VAL A 103 -5.90 9.88 2.21
CA VAL A 103 -5.21 8.59 2.26
C VAL A 103 -6.13 7.43 1.83
N GLN A 104 -7.35 7.39 2.37
CA GLN A 104 -8.31 6.34 2.02
C GLN A 104 -8.60 6.37 0.51
N GLN A 105 -8.91 7.56 -0.02
CA GLN A 105 -9.21 7.74 -1.43
C GLN A 105 -8.04 7.30 -2.31
N ALA A 106 -6.81 7.71 -2.00
CA ALA A 106 -5.63 7.33 -2.77
C ALA A 106 -5.42 5.80 -2.81
N ILE A 107 -5.66 5.11 -1.70
CA ILE A 107 -5.58 3.65 -1.63
C ILE A 107 -6.71 3.01 -2.45
N ASP A 108 -7.94 3.46 -2.26
CA ASP A 108 -9.10 2.90 -2.96
C ASP A 108 -9.00 3.10 -4.49
N GLU A 109 -8.49 4.25 -4.93
CA GLU A 109 -8.23 4.52 -6.35
C GLU A 109 -7.11 3.64 -6.91
N ALA A 110 -5.99 3.52 -6.21
CA ALA A 110 -4.88 2.68 -6.65
C ALA A 110 -5.24 1.18 -6.72
N LEU A 111 -6.14 0.71 -5.84
CA LEU A 111 -6.56 -0.70 -5.79
C LEU A 111 -7.74 -1.02 -6.71
N LYS A 112 -8.39 -0.01 -7.33
CA LYS A 112 -9.38 -0.25 -8.39
C LYS A 112 -8.74 -0.75 -9.69
N SER A 113 -7.46 -0.49 -9.91
CA SER A 113 -6.74 -0.89 -11.12
C SER A 113 -6.19 -2.32 -11.09
N ILE A 114 -6.50 -3.10 -10.03
CA ILE A 114 -6.05 -4.50 -9.81
C ILE A 114 -7.21 -5.47 -9.59
#